data_AF-A0A0B1RWC9-F1
#
_entry.id   AF-A0A0B1RWC9-F1
#
_cell.length_a   1.000
_cell.length_b   1.000
_cell.length_c   1.000
_cell.angle_alpha   90.00
_cell.angle_beta   90.00
_cell.angle_gamma   90.00
#
_symmetry.space_group_name_H-M   'P 1'
#
loop_
_entity.id
_entity.type
_entity.pdbx_description
1 polymer ?
#
loop_
_entity_poly.entity_id
_entity_poly.type
_entity_poly.pdbx_seq_one_letter_code
_entity_poly.pdbx_strand_id
1 'polypeptide(L)'
;MGLIEVSSMDNVGETPVGSMEIHIDASMKMKMTSRAVRGRVNLETIRLISRTPQVLIQDELDDAGFLSREILQRMVNDILKQGIPIPVHPLFKLQKPKLKLGERSMLLETNFELNQNLIRQLTAEILI
;
A
#
# COMPACT_ATOMS: atom_id res chain seq x y z
N MET A 1 -15.44 -4.38 1.01
CA MET A 1 -16.23 -4.17 2.24
C MET A 1 -15.39 -4.64 3.42
N GLY A 2 -15.09 -3.74 4.35
CA GLY A 2 -14.43 -4.08 5.62
C GLY A 2 -15.41 -3.95 6.78
N LEU A 3 -15.24 -4.77 7.82
CA LEU A 3 -15.97 -4.64 9.08
C LEU A 3 -15.08 -3.89 10.08
N ILE A 4 -15.65 -2.91 10.77
CA ILE A 4 -15.01 -2.18 11.86
C ILE A 4 -15.82 -2.46 13.12
N GLU A 5 -15.16 -3.02 14.13
CA GLU A 5 -15.71 -3.18 15.47
C GLU A 5 -15.28 -1.99 16.34
N VAL A 6 -16.22 -1.47 17.13
CA VAL A 6 -16.00 -0.33 18.01
C VAL A 6 -16.11 -0.82 19.44
N SER A 7 -15.05 -0.63 20.21
CA SER A 7 -14.98 -0.99 21.62
C SER A 7 -14.80 0.25 22.48
N SER A 8 -15.44 0.25 23.65
CA SER A 8 -15.22 1.23 24.72
C SER A 8 -14.06 0.71 25.55
N MET A 9 -13.13 1.59 25.88
CA MET A 9 -12.02 1.28 26.76
C MET A 9 -12.33 1.87 28.14
N ASP A 10 -12.51 0.99 29.13
CA ASP A 10 -12.64 1.37 30.53
C ASP A 10 -11.47 0.80 31.36
N ASN A 11 -11.44 1.09 32.67
CA ASN A 11 -10.38 0.62 33.56
C ASN A 11 -10.35 -0.91 33.74
N VAL A 12 -11.35 -1.64 33.22
CA VAL A 12 -11.55 -3.08 33.41
C VAL A 12 -11.24 -3.85 32.11
N GLY A 13 -11.36 -3.21 30.94
CA GLY A 13 -10.92 -3.74 29.66
C GLY A 13 -11.61 -3.10 28.45
N GLU A 14 -11.51 -3.76 27.31
CA GLU A 14 -12.25 -3.39 26.10
C GLU A 14 -13.61 -4.09 26.07
N THR A 15 -14.68 -3.31 25.94
CA THR A 15 -16.05 -3.83 25.80
C THR A 15 -16.61 -3.45 24.43
N PRO A 16 -17.12 -4.41 23.63
CA PRO A 16 -17.68 -4.11 22.32
C PRO A 16 -18.97 -3.30 22.45
N VAL A 17 -19.05 -2.18 21.73
CA VAL A 17 -20.17 -1.21 21.81
C VAL A 17 -20.98 -1.20 20.52
N GLY A 18 -20.35 -1.52 19.39
CA GLY A 18 -21.03 -1.56 18.11
C GLY A 18 -20.14 -1.96 16.97
N SER A 19 -20.72 -2.00 15.78
CA SER A 19 -19.98 -2.25 14.55
C SER A 19 -20.50 -1.40 13.39
N MET A 20 -19.62 -1.17 12.43
CA MET A 20 -19.93 -0.49 11.18
C MET A 20 -19.19 -1.16 10.02
N GLU A 21 -19.69 -1.01 8.81
CA GLU A 21 -18.98 -1.38 7.60
C GLU A 21 -18.26 -0.18 7.02
N ILE A 22 -17.13 -0.42 6.35
CA ILE A 22 -16.44 0.56 5.54
C ILE A 22 -16.43 0.13 4.07
N HIS A 23 -16.93 1.04 3.23
CA HIS A 23 -16.91 0.95 1.78
C HIS A 23 -15.95 1.99 1.22
N ILE A 24 -14.96 1.51 0.46
CA ILE A 24 -13.92 2.34 -0.12
C ILE A 24 -13.85 2.04 -1.60
N ASP A 25 -14.05 3.09 -2.41
CA ASP A 25 -13.73 3.09 -3.83
C ASP A 25 -12.44 3.88 -4.02
N ALA A 26 -11.45 3.28 -4.66
CA ALA A 26 -10.12 3.86 -4.78
C ALA A 26 -9.42 3.44 -6.07
N SER A 27 -8.61 4.34 -6.61
CA SER A 27 -7.71 4.07 -7.71
C SER A 27 -6.26 4.09 -7.25
N MET A 28 -5.46 3.15 -7.75
CA MET A 28 -4.03 3.05 -7.44
C MET A 28 -3.19 3.27 -8.70
N LYS A 29 -2.19 4.14 -8.59
CA LYS A 29 -1.13 4.29 -9.59
C LYS A 29 0.15 3.69 -9.04
N MET A 30 0.79 2.83 -9.81
CA MET A 30 2.05 2.19 -9.43
C MET A 30 3.15 2.61 -10.39
N LYS A 31 4.36 2.77 -9.86
CA LYS A 31 5.56 3.10 -10.63
C LYS A 31 6.71 2.23 -10.17
N MET A 32 7.43 1.69 -11.13
CA MET A 32 8.66 0.95 -10.89
C MET A 32 9.87 1.90 -10.95
N THR A 33 10.77 1.76 -10.00
CA THR A 33 12.12 2.33 -10.02
C THR A 33 13.13 1.18 -10.18
N SER A 34 14.42 1.50 -10.28
CA SER A 34 15.46 0.45 -10.39
C SER A 34 15.61 -0.42 -9.14
N ARG A 35 15.02 -0.03 -8.00
CA ARG A 35 15.18 -0.72 -6.70
C ARG A 35 13.87 -1.13 -6.04
N ALA A 36 12.78 -0.43 -6.34
CA ALA A 36 11.51 -0.63 -5.66
C ALA A 36 10.33 -0.31 -6.58
N VAL A 37 9.21 -0.97 -6.30
CA VAL A 37 7.89 -0.59 -6.81
C VAL A 37 7.22 0.31 -5.78
N ARG A 38 6.77 1.49 -6.21
CA ARG A 38 6.07 2.45 -5.36
C ARG A 38 4.64 2.63 -5.83
N GLY A 39 3.75 2.87 -4.88
CA GLY A 39 2.33 3.12 -5.14
C GLY A 39 1.91 4.51 -4.72
N ARG A 40 0.83 4.99 -5.32
CA ARG A 40 0.02 6.09 -4.81
C ARG A 40 -1.44 5.73 -4.99
N VAL A 41 -2.21 5.82 -3.91
CA VAL A 41 -3.66 5.62 -3.88
C VAL A 41 -4.36 6.97 -3.87
N ASN A 42 -5.46 7.03 -4.61
CA ASN A 42 -6.45 8.09 -4.57
C ASN A 42 -7.78 7.46 -4.11
N LEU A 43 -8.29 7.89 -2.96
CA LEU A 43 -9.58 7.47 -2.42
C LEU A 43 -10.66 8.34 -3.05
N GLU A 44 -11.54 7.72 -3.83
CA GLU A 44 -12.61 8.41 -4.56
C GLU A 44 -13.81 8.59 -3.64
N THR A 45 -14.25 7.50 -3.01
CA THR A 45 -15.40 7.47 -2.10
C THR A 45 -15.04 6.69 -0.84
N ILE A 46 -15.46 7.19 0.32
CA ILE A 46 -15.53 6.44 1.58
C ILE A 46 -16.94 6.57 2.12
N ARG A 47 -17.56 5.44 2.46
CA ARG A 47 -18.85 5.38 3.14
C ARG A 47 -18.73 4.46 4.35
N LEU A 48 -19.16 4.95 5.49
CA LEU A 48 -19.31 4.16 6.71
C LEU A 48 -20.79 3.80 6.82
N ILE A 49 -21.12 2.53 7.08
CA ILE A 49 -22.51 2.08 7.22
C ILE A 49 -22.67 1.48 8.60
N SER A 50 -23.53 2.07 9.42
CA SER A 50 -23.78 1.56 10.76
C SER A 50 -24.44 0.18 10.71
N ARG A 51 -23.92 -0.77 11.50
CA ARG A 51 -24.61 -2.03 11.84
C ARG A 51 -25.24 -1.98 13.23
N THR A 52 -24.95 -0.93 14.01
CA THR A 52 -25.48 -0.72 15.35
C THR A 52 -26.06 0.70 15.47
N PRO A 53 -27.20 0.99 14.83
CA PRO A 53 -27.71 2.37 14.68
C PRO A 53 -28.12 3.02 16.01
N GLN A 54 -28.31 2.23 17.07
CA GLN A 54 -28.64 2.75 18.40
C GLN A 54 -27.45 3.43 19.08
N VAL A 55 -26.23 3.12 18.64
CA VAL A 55 -24.96 3.61 19.22
C VAL A 55 -24.20 4.44 18.20
N LEU A 56 -24.14 3.96 16.95
CA LEU A 56 -23.40 4.58 15.86
C LEU A 56 -24.42 5.19 14.89
N ILE A 57 -24.70 6.48 15.05
CA ILE A 57 -25.69 7.19 14.24
C ILE A 57 -25.13 7.41 12.84
N GLN A 58 -25.93 7.12 11.81
CA GLN A 58 -25.47 7.18 10.43
C GLN A 58 -25.00 8.58 10.00
N ASP A 59 -25.70 9.63 10.41
CA ASP A 59 -25.33 11.02 10.08
C ASP A 59 -23.95 11.40 10.62
N GLU A 60 -23.62 10.97 11.85
CA GLU A 60 -22.30 11.19 12.45
C GLU A 60 -21.20 10.39 11.73
N LEU A 61 -21.54 9.18 11.26
CA LEU A 61 -20.64 8.36 10.46
C LEU A 61 -20.39 8.94 9.07
N ASP A 62 -21.38 9.60 8.46
CA ASP A 62 -21.23 10.27 7.17
C ASP A 62 -20.25 11.44 7.27
N ASP A 63 -20.38 12.27 8.32
CA ASP A 63 -19.44 13.35 8.63
C ASP A 63 -18.02 12.82 8.90
N ALA A 64 -17.91 11.74 9.71
CA ALA A 64 -16.65 11.08 9.98
C ALA A 64 -16.01 10.48 8.71
N GLY A 65 -16.83 9.93 7.80
CA GLY A 65 -16.40 9.42 6.51
C GLY A 65 -15.77 10.51 5.63
N PHE A 66 -16.35 11.71 5.62
CA PHE A 66 -15.81 12.85 4.90
C PHE A 66 -14.46 13.30 5.45
N LEU A 67 -14.35 13.46 6.78
CA LEU A 67 -13.12 13.89 7.45
C LEU A 67 -11.99 12.86 7.34
N SER A 68 -12.33 11.57 7.45
CA SER A 68 -11.35 10.49 7.46
C SER A 68 -10.70 10.25 6.09
N ARG A 69 -11.33 10.64 4.98
CA ARG A 69 -10.82 10.38 3.63
C ARG A 69 -9.41 10.90 3.41
N GLU A 70 -9.14 12.16 3.77
CA GLU A 70 -7.83 12.76 3.54
C GLU A 70 -6.76 12.13 4.44
N ILE A 71 -7.10 11.89 5.71
CA ILE A 71 -6.21 11.27 6.69
C ILE A 71 -5.86 9.83 6.27
N LEU A 72 -6.86 9.02 5.93
CA LEU A 72 -6.66 7.64 5.47
C LEU A 72 -5.84 7.59 4.19
N GLN A 73 -6.16 8.44 3.21
CA GLN A 73 -5.39 8.52 1.98
C GLN A 73 -3.93 8.87 2.25
N ARG A 74 -3.66 9.83 3.15
CA ARG A 74 -2.30 10.22 3.52
C ARG A 74 -1.56 9.08 4.20
N MET A 75 -2.18 8.43 5.20
CA MET A 75 -1.58 7.29 5.90
C MET A 75 -1.20 6.16 4.94
N VAL A 76 -2.13 5.76 4.05
CA VAL A 76 -1.87 4.70 3.06
C VAL A 76 -0.78 5.12 2.08
N ASN A 77 -0.79 6.37 1.62
CA ASN A 77 0.24 6.87 0.71
C ASN A 77 1.62 6.96 1.35
N ASP A 78 1.72 7.29 2.64
CA ASP A 78 3.00 7.33 3.35
C ASP A 78 3.62 5.92 3.44
N ILE A 79 2.80 4.88 3.63
CA ILE A 79 3.23 3.48 3.56
C ILE A 79 3.68 3.13 2.14
N LEU A 80 2.83 3.38 1.13
CA LEU A 80 3.12 3.01 -0.27
C LEU A 80 4.30 3.78 -0.89
N LYS A 81 4.61 4.96 -0.35
CA LYS A 81 5.76 5.79 -0.76
C LYS A 81 7.09 5.15 -0.40
N GLN A 82 7.17 4.39 0.69
CA GLN A 82 8.37 3.61 1.02
C GLN A 82 8.68 2.63 -0.10
N GLY A 83 7.63 2.00 -0.63
CA GLY A 83 7.70 1.06 -1.74
C GLY A 83 8.16 -0.32 -1.32
N ILE A 84 7.94 -1.28 -2.21
CA ILE A 84 8.34 -2.68 -2.02
C ILE A 84 9.63 -2.90 -2.82
N PRO A 85 10.73 -3.35 -2.19
CA PRO A 85 11.98 -3.57 -2.89
C PRO A 85 11.84 -4.70 -3.91
N ILE A 86 12.51 -4.55 -5.06
CA ILE A 86 12.57 -5.59 -6.09
C ILE A 86 13.79 -6.48 -5.78
N PRO A 87 13.64 -7.82 -5.73
CA PRO A 87 14.75 -8.73 -5.43
C PRO A 87 15.68 -8.85 -6.64
N VAL A 88 16.52 -7.85 -6.83
CA VAL A 88 17.51 -7.79 -7.92
C VAL A 88 18.90 -8.01 -7.33
N HIS A 89 19.64 -8.98 -7.88
CA HIS A 89 21.02 -9.20 -7.46
C HIS A 89 21.87 -7.96 -7.78
N PRO A 90 22.81 -7.53 -6.91
CA PRO A 90 23.64 -6.32 -7.11
C PRO A 90 24.46 -6.28 -8.41
N LEU A 91 24.65 -7.45 -9.04
CA LEU A 91 25.25 -7.56 -10.38
C LEU A 91 24.42 -6.85 -11.45
N PHE A 92 23.11 -6.78 -11.29
CA PHE A 92 22.20 -6.22 -12.27
C PHE A 92 21.76 -4.83 -11.86
N LYS A 93 22.06 -3.86 -12.72
CA LYS A 93 21.49 -2.51 -12.65
C LYS A 93 20.32 -2.42 -13.61
N LEU A 94 19.11 -2.31 -13.07
CA LEU A 94 17.91 -2.19 -13.89
C LEU A 94 17.87 -0.86 -14.66
N GLN A 95 17.57 -0.92 -15.95
CA GLN A 95 17.52 0.20 -16.88
C GLN A 95 16.15 0.30 -17.55
N LYS A 96 15.60 1.52 -17.58
CA LYS A 96 14.28 1.84 -18.18
C LYS A 96 13.16 0.88 -17.70
N PRO A 97 12.95 0.72 -16.39
CA PRO A 97 11.92 -0.16 -15.88
C PRO A 97 10.52 0.29 -16.31
N LYS A 98 9.72 -0.65 -16.77
CA LYS A 98 8.31 -0.50 -17.15
C LYS A 98 7.46 -1.41 -16.28
N LEU A 99 6.34 -0.88 -15.84
CA LEU A 99 5.34 -1.60 -15.06
C LEU A 99 4.05 -1.67 -15.86
N LYS A 100 3.52 -2.88 -16.04
CA LYS A 100 2.20 -3.09 -16.62
C LYS A 100 1.33 -3.84 -15.62
N LEU A 101 0.10 -3.37 -15.44
CA LEU A 101 -0.90 -4.02 -14.60
C LEU A 101 -1.80 -4.88 -15.51
N GLY A 102 -1.91 -6.15 -15.19
CA GLY A 102 -2.83 -7.08 -15.81
C GLY A 102 -3.95 -7.48 -14.85
N GLU A 103 -4.86 -8.32 -15.33
CA GLU A 103 -5.92 -8.89 -14.50
C GLU A 103 -5.28 -9.83 -13.46
N ARG A 104 -5.08 -9.33 -12.22
CA ARG A 104 -4.45 -10.05 -11.09
C ARG A 104 -2.95 -10.31 -11.23
N SER A 105 -2.26 -9.62 -12.14
CA SER A 105 -0.82 -9.75 -12.28
C SER A 105 -0.14 -8.40 -12.49
N MET A 106 1.15 -8.36 -12.18
CA MET A 106 1.99 -7.20 -12.39
C MET A 106 3.20 -7.66 -13.18
N LEU A 107 3.38 -7.09 -14.36
CA LEU A 107 4.50 -7.39 -15.23
C LEU A 107 5.56 -6.28 -15.10
N LEU A 108 6.76 -6.70 -14.71
CA LEU A 108 7.93 -5.83 -14.57
C LEU A 108 8.86 -6.12 -15.76
N GLU A 109 8.96 -5.17 -16.69
CA GLU A 109 9.83 -5.27 -17.86
C GLU A 109 10.97 -4.27 -17.72
N THR A 110 12.20 -4.71 -17.90
CA THR A 110 13.36 -3.82 -17.76
C THR A 110 14.54 -4.36 -18.56
N ASN A 111 15.37 -3.45 -19.06
CA ASN A 111 16.72 -3.83 -19.49
C ASN A 111 17.60 -3.93 -18.23
N PHE A 112 18.76 -4.58 -18.35
CA PHE A 112 19.75 -4.58 -17.29
C PHE A 112 21.15 -4.31 -17.83
N GLU A 113 21.97 -3.70 -16.99
CA GLU A 113 23.41 -3.56 -17.17
C GLU A 113 24.13 -4.36 -16.10
N LEU A 114 25.24 -5.00 -16.46
CA LEU A 114 26.08 -5.68 -15.50
C LEU A 114 27.00 -4.68 -14.79
N ASN A 115 27.13 -4.82 -13.48
CA ASN A 115 28.08 -4.05 -12.69
C ASN A 115 29.51 -4.52 -12.98
N GLN A 116 30.21 -3.79 -13.86
CA GLN A 116 31.57 -4.14 -14.31
C GLN A 116 32.58 -4.25 -13.16
N ASN A 117 32.43 -3.45 -12.10
CA ASN A 117 33.33 -3.51 -10.95
C ASN A 117 33.16 -4.83 -10.19
N LEU A 118 31.92 -5.27 -10.00
CA LEU A 118 31.61 -6.53 -9.33
C LEU A 118 32.02 -7.73 -10.20
N ILE A 119 31.78 -7.67 -11.50
CA ILE A 119 32.26 -8.69 -12.47
C ILE A 119 33.77 -8.82 -12.37
N ARG A 120 34.52 -7.70 -12.40
CA ARG A 120 35.98 -7.72 -12.28
C ARG A 120 36.45 -8.37 -10.99
N GLN A 121 35.83 -8.05 -9.85
CA GLN A 121 36.16 -8.67 -8.56
C GLN A 121 35.93 -10.19 -8.59
N LEU A 122 34.77 -10.63 -9.09
CA LEU A 122 34.44 -12.06 -9.18
C LEU A 122 35.39 -12.81 -10.13
N THR A 123 35.80 -12.20 -11.23
CA THR A 123 36.72 -12.83 -12.18
C THR A 123 38.18 -12.78 -11.74
N ALA A 124 38.56 -11.81 -10.90
CA ALA A 124 39.92 -11.67 -10.39
C ALA A 124 40.27 -12.78 -9.38
N GLU A 125 39.29 -13.30 -8.64
CA GLU A 125 39.48 -14.43 -7.71
C GLU A 125 39.67 -15.78 -8.43
N ILE A 126 39.22 -15.91 -9.69
CA ILE A 126 39.29 -17.17 -10.45
C ILE A 126 40.67 -17.36 -11.14
N LEU A 127 41.52 -16.33 -11.14
CA LEU A 127 42.82 -16.32 -11.84
C LEU A 127 44.04 -16.65 -10.94
N ILE A 128 43.81 -17.27 -9.78
CA ILE A 128 44.85 -17.83 -8.89
C ILE A 128 44.67 -19.35 -8.85
#